data_AF-A0A256XIS9-F1
#
_entry.id   AF-A0A256XIS9-F1
#
_cell.length_a   1.000
_cell.length_b   1.000
_cell.length_c   1.000
_cell.angle_alpha   90.00
_cell.angle_beta   90.00
_cell.angle_gamma   90.00
#
_symmetry.space_group_name_H-M   'P 1'
#
loop_
_entity.id
_entity.type
_entity.pdbx_description
1 polymer ?
#
loop_
_entity_poly.entity_id
_entity_poly.type
_entity_poly.pdbx_seq_one_letter_code
_entity_poly.pdbx_strand_id
1 'polypeptide(L)'
;MKSKTERIIPIIVLILAAFQTASAQTVNKTDSLDIIVTVSNLTLVDINPANLTWVNIPPGTESNSTYAAAGNKEAIQIENIGSTNISNIWFNVTHPSIMPFGSGNRLNYNPANFVIIRRNTSNEWYFIDRLEYNESELIYLELPTGSSSDPNMVHGRLRSADSEYFWVMNISDGSCNDTQFWIGNAPHTQTSTGTVDFTACGDPLTGAGTPGDCRTGSFTPVLGGAWGALNLSLSDTPIENYTVITPAVCGGTNVSVRFNHWNMDAPGAQSGSYTDYFYTTALVPGEHIIANVKIRVPYGTMAGTLPTGQLTVIAQAVGVTS
;
A
#
# COMPACT_ATOMS: atom_id res chain seq x y z
N MET A 1 -84.46 -103.42 -15.78
CA MET A 1 -85.51 -102.38 -15.94
C MET A 1 -85.60 -101.61 -14.62
N LYS A 2 -85.27 -100.30 -14.63
CA LYS A 2 -85.40 -99.29 -13.54
C LYS A 2 -84.57 -99.56 -12.25
N SER A 3 -83.40 -98.94 -12.08
CA SER A 3 -83.17 -97.56 -11.58
C SER A 3 -83.82 -97.28 -10.23
N LYS A 4 -82.99 -97.08 -9.19
CA LYS A 4 -83.24 -96.13 -8.09
C LYS A 4 -81.90 -95.61 -7.51
N THR A 5 -81.64 -94.36 -7.83
CA THR A 5 -80.68 -93.39 -7.31
C THR A 5 -80.98 -93.07 -5.83
N GLU A 6 -79.95 -92.85 -4.98
CA GLU A 6 -79.63 -91.61 -4.23
C GLU A 6 -79.09 -92.04 -2.84
N ARG A 7 -78.10 -91.44 -2.15
CA ARG A 7 -77.54 -90.08 -2.08
C ARG A 7 -76.08 -90.16 -1.61
N ILE A 8 -75.20 -89.34 -2.19
CA ILE A 8 -73.90 -88.97 -1.62
C ILE A 8 -74.03 -87.52 -1.14
N ILE A 9 -73.73 -87.27 0.13
CA ILE A 9 -73.68 -85.93 0.74
C ILE A 9 -72.31 -85.32 0.42
N PRO A 10 -72.21 -84.11 -0.17
CA PRO A 10 -70.95 -83.39 -0.19
C PRO A 10 -70.81 -82.55 1.09
N ILE A 11 -69.72 -82.80 1.81
CA ILE A 11 -69.21 -81.91 2.87
C ILE A 11 -68.66 -80.67 2.17
N ILE A 12 -69.30 -79.52 2.39
CA ILE A 12 -68.79 -78.22 1.97
C ILE A 12 -67.71 -77.81 2.97
N VAL A 13 -66.43 -77.93 2.60
CA VAL A 13 -65.31 -77.33 3.32
C VAL A 13 -65.21 -75.87 2.87
N LEU A 14 -65.68 -74.96 3.71
CA LEU A 14 -65.52 -73.52 3.53
C LEU A 14 -64.07 -73.15 3.91
N ILE A 15 -63.20 -73.01 2.91
CA ILE A 15 -61.86 -72.45 3.11
C ILE A 15 -62.02 -70.94 3.31
N LEU A 16 -61.91 -70.51 4.57
CA LEU A 16 -61.81 -69.10 4.94
C LEU A 16 -60.46 -68.57 4.44
N ALA A 17 -60.44 -67.97 3.25
CA ALA A 17 -59.29 -67.23 2.76
C ALA A 17 -59.15 -65.97 3.63
N ALA A 18 -58.24 -66.01 4.62
CA ALA A 18 -57.84 -64.83 5.36
C ALA A 18 -57.19 -63.86 4.36
N PHE A 19 -57.92 -62.80 3.98
CA PHE A 19 -57.34 -61.63 3.34
C PHE A 19 -56.36 -61.00 4.34
N GLN A 20 -55.09 -61.35 4.24
CA GLN A 20 -54.03 -60.56 4.86
C GLN A 20 -53.97 -59.26 4.07
N THR A 21 -54.50 -58.18 4.64
CA THR A 21 -54.17 -56.82 4.18
C THR A 21 -52.67 -56.65 4.41
N ALA A 22 -51.87 -56.83 3.36
CA ALA A 22 -50.47 -56.48 3.38
C ALA A 22 -50.37 -54.98 3.60
N SER A 23 -50.11 -54.57 4.84
CA SER A 23 -49.73 -53.21 5.18
C SER A 23 -48.50 -52.86 4.34
N ALA A 24 -48.62 -51.86 3.47
CA ALA A 24 -47.47 -51.31 2.76
C ALA A 24 -46.45 -50.86 3.81
N GLN A 25 -45.36 -51.63 3.98
CA GLN A 25 -44.23 -51.18 4.77
C GLN A 25 -43.63 -49.97 4.05
N THR A 26 -43.37 -48.90 4.79
CA THR A 26 -42.54 -47.79 4.31
C THR A 26 -41.20 -48.36 3.84
N VAL A 27 -40.98 -48.35 2.52
CA VAL A 27 -39.82 -48.97 1.82
C VAL A 27 -38.57 -48.09 1.87
N ASN A 28 -38.64 -46.95 2.55
CA ASN A 28 -37.52 -46.00 2.62
C ASN A 28 -36.80 -46.15 3.95
N LYS A 29 -35.59 -46.72 3.90
CA LYS A 29 -34.61 -46.66 4.98
C LYS A 29 -33.63 -45.53 4.67
N THR A 30 -33.52 -44.57 5.58
CA THR A 30 -32.50 -43.52 5.49
C THR A 30 -31.43 -43.83 6.52
N ASP A 31 -30.21 -44.04 6.03
CA ASP A 31 -29.00 -44.10 6.87
C ASP A 31 -28.24 -42.78 6.68
N SER A 32 -27.71 -42.20 7.76
CA SER A 32 -26.87 -41.00 7.74
C SER A 32 -25.49 -41.31 8.33
N LEU A 33 -24.48 -40.63 7.80
CA LEU A 33 -23.11 -40.65 8.29
C LEU A 33 -22.68 -39.22 8.59
N ASP A 34 -22.07 -39.00 9.76
CA ASP A 34 -21.46 -37.72 10.09
C ASP A 34 -20.07 -37.61 9.46
N ILE A 35 -19.84 -36.51 8.74
CA ILE A 35 -18.53 -36.16 8.19
C ILE A 35 -18.04 -34.92 8.93
N ILE A 36 -16.92 -35.04 9.63
CA ILE A 36 -16.29 -33.95 10.38
C ILE A 36 -14.99 -33.56 9.68
N VAL A 37 -14.84 -32.27 9.38
CA VAL A 37 -13.64 -31.70 8.78
C VAL A 37 -13.11 -30.60 9.69
N THR A 38 -11.82 -30.66 10.02
CA THR A 38 -11.09 -29.61 10.75
C THR A 38 -10.10 -28.96 9.80
N VAL A 39 -10.12 -27.64 9.71
CA VAL A 39 -9.23 -26.84 8.86
C VAL A 39 -8.19 -26.15 9.75
N SER A 40 -6.91 -26.19 9.37
CA SER A 40 -5.84 -25.49 10.11
C SER A 40 -5.85 -23.99 9.79
N ASN A 41 -5.44 -23.18 10.77
CA ASN A 41 -5.28 -21.73 10.59
C ASN A 41 -4.10 -21.41 9.67
N LEU A 42 -4.36 -20.64 8.62
CA LEU A 42 -3.38 -20.28 7.61
C LEU A 42 -3.73 -18.90 7.02
N THR A 43 -2.82 -17.94 7.15
CA THR A 43 -2.97 -16.60 6.57
C THR A 43 -2.30 -16.59 5.21
N LEU A 44 -3.07 -16.35 4.15
CA LEU A 44 -2.54 -16.28 2.78
C LEU A 44 -3.28 -15.20 2.00
N VAL A 45 -2.54 -14.52 1.13
CA VAL A 45 -3.10 -13.59 0.16
C VAL A 45 -2.71 -13.98 -1.25
N ASP A 46 -3.64 -13.80 -2.18
CA ASP A 46 -3.35 -13.79 -3.61
C ASP A 46 -3.39 -12.35 -4.13
N ILE A 47 -2.49 -12.02 -5.06
CA ILE A 47 -2.34 -10.67 -5.62
C ILE A 47 -2.43 -10.76 -7.14
N ASN A 48 -3.43 -10.08 -7.72
CA ASN A 48 -3.67 -10.13 -9.16
C ASN A 48 -3.92 -8.72 -9.74
N PRO A 49 -3.23 -8.30 -10.81
CA PRO A 49 -2.14 -9.00 -11.49
C PRO A 49 -0.85 -9.06 -10.65
N ALA A 50 -0.06 -10.12 -10.86
CA ALA A 50 1.23 -10.30 -10.19
C ALA A 50 2.31 -9.31 -10.66
N ASN A 51 2.06 -8.59 -11.77
CA ASN A 51 2.93 -7.54 -12.28
C ASN A 51 2.11 -6.39 -12.86
N LEU A 52 2.65 -5.19 -12.70
CA LEU A 52 2.19 -3.98 -13.37
C LEU A 52 3.34 -3.46 -14.21
N THR A 53 3.04 -3.03 -15.43
CA THR A 53 4.04 -2.52 -16.36
C THR A 53 3.54 -1.24 -17.02
N TRP A 54 4.38 -0.22 -17.01
CA TRP A 54 4.17 1.02 -17.73
C TRP A 54 5.28 1.17 -18.78
N VAL A 55 4.89 1.62 -19.97
CA VAL A 55 5.76 1.75 -21.15
C VAL A 55 5.68 3.17 -21.70
N ASN A 56 6.81 3.69 -22.17
CA ASN A 56 6.92 4.99 -22.83
C ASN A 56 6.31 6.17 -22.04
N ILE A 57 6.37 6.10 -20.71
CA ILE A 57 5.95 7.21 -19.84
C ILE A 57 7.02 8.31 -19.87
N PRO A 58 6.69 9.55 -20.24
CA PRO A 58 7.63 10.66 -20.20
C PRO A 58 7.99 11.07 -18.76
N PRO A 59 9.20 11.57 -18.51
CA PRO A 59 9.49 12.30 -17.27
C PRO A 59 8.55 13.49 -17.07
N GLY A 60 8.16 13.75 -15.81
CA GLY A 60 7.19 14.79 -15.48
C GLY A 60 5.74 14.33 -15.60
N THR A 61 5.47 13.03 -15.62
CA THR A 61 4.12 12.49 -15.92
C THR A 61 3.64 11.53 -14.85
N GLU A 62 2.40 11.68 -14.42
CA GLU A 62 1.66 10.65 -13.70
C GLU A 62 1.06 9.65 -14.69
N SER A 63 1.14 8.35 -14.38
CA SER A 63 0.64 7.32 -15.26
C SER A 63 -0.88 7.38 -15.47
N ASN A 64 -1.28 6.89 -16.64
CA ASN A 64 -2.66 6.68 -17.02
C ASN A 64 -2.73 5.46 -17.96
N SER A 65 -3.95 5.11 -18.38
CA SER A 65 -4.21 3.95 -19.22
C SER A 65 -3.46 3.92 -20.56
N THR A 66 -2.97 5.06 -21.06
CA THR A 66 -2.19 5.13 -22.31
C THR A 66 -0.76 4.62 -22.12
N TYR A 67 -0.21 4.74 -20.91
CA TYR A 67 1.13 4.26 -20.58
C TYR A 67 1.13 2.84 -20.01
N ALA A 68 -0.03 2.36 -19.55
CA ALA A 68 -0.17 1.01 -19.03
C ALA A 68 -0.03 -0.03 -20.15
N ALA A 69 0.80 -1.05 -19.95
CA ALA A 69 0.87 -2.19 -20.87
C ALA A 69 -0.50 -2.90 -20.99
N ALA A 70 -0.75 -3.59 -22.09
CA ALA A 70 -2.01 -4.31 -22.29
C ALA A 70 -2.30 -5.26 -21.12
N GLY A 71 -3.49 -5.15 -20.53
CA GLY A 71 -3.91 -5.94 -19.36
C GLY A 71 -3.57 -5.30 -18.01
N ASN A 72 -2.71 -4.28 -17.94
CA ASN A 72 -2.50 -3.50 -16.73
C ASN A 72 -3.74 -2.63 -16.47
N LYS A 73 -4.39 -2.85 -15.33
CA LYS A 73 -5.59 -2.11 -14.88
C LYS A 73 -5.27 -0.94 -13.97
N GLU A 74 -3.99 -0.63 -13.76
CA GLU A 74 -3.51 0.35 -12.79
C GLU A 74 -4.12 0.09 -11.39
N ALA A 75 -4.26 -1.19 -11.07
CA ALA A 75 -4.82 -1.68 -9.82
C ALA A 75 -4.35 -3.13 -9.57
N ILE A 76 -4.33 -3.50 -8.30
CA ILE A 76 -4.18 -4.88 -7.83
C ILE A 76 -5.37 -5.26 -6.96
N GLN A 77 -5.86 -6.48 -7.13
CA GLN A 77 -6.77 -7.14 -6.22
C GLN A 77 -5.95 -7.93 -5.21
N ILE A 78 -6.33 -7.83 -3.94
CA ILE A 78 -5.75 -8.59 -2.83
C ILE A 78 -6.87 -9.44 -2.26
N GLU A 79 -6.75 -10.76 -2.40
CA GLU A 79 -7.75 -11.72 -1.96
C GLU A 79 -7.24 -12.54 -0.78
N ASN A 80 -8.08 -12.73 0.25
CA ASN A 80 -7.77 -13.64 1.34
C ASN A 80 -8.07 -15.09 0.92
N ILE A 81 -7.05 -15.80 0.46
CA ILE A 81 -7.15 -17.23 0.10
C ILE A 81 -6.79 -18.16 1.28
N GLY A 82 -6.60 -17.58 2.47
CA GLY A 82 -6.30 -18.30 3.70
C GLY A 82 -7.55 -18.87 4.39
N SER A 83 -7.38 -19.28 5.64
CA SER A 83 -8.42 -19.78 6.54
C SER A 83 -8.57 -18.93 7.81
N THR A 84 -7.87 -17.79 7.89
CA THR A 84 -7.92 -16.82 8.98
C THR A 84 -8.39 -15.47 8.46
N ASN A 85 -9.04 -14.67 9.31
CA ASN A 85 -9.37 -13.29 8.96
C ASN A 85 -8.11 -12.43 8.96
N ILE A 86 -7.89 -11.64 7.91
CA ILE A 86 -6.84 -10.63 7.86
C ILE A 86 -7.37 -9.36 8.52
N SER A 87 -6.69 -8.89 9.55
CA SER A 87 -7.03 -7.67 10.28
C SER A 87 -6.43 -6.41 9.67
N ASN A 88 -5.18 -6.51 9.20
CA ASN A 88 -4.44 -5.36 8.70
C ASN A 88 -3.75 -5.69 7.38
N ILE A 89 -3.76 -4.74 6.45
CA ILE A 89 -2.97 -4.80 5.21
C ILE A 89 -2.19 -3.50 5.05
N TRP A 90 -0.91 -3.59 4.69
CA TRP A 90 -0.06 -2.45 4.35
C TRP A 90 0.94 -2.83 3.25
N PHE A 91 1.77 -1.87 2.83
CA PHE A 91 2.63 -2.03 1.67
C PHE A 91 4.06 -1.62 1.94
N ASN A 92 5.01 -2.36 1.34
CA ASN A 92 6.41 -1.96 1.29
C ASN A 92 6.84 -1.80 -0.17
N VAL A 93 7.83 -0.93 -0.41
CA VAL A 93 8.46 -0.77 -1.71
C VAL A 93 9.97 -0.87 -1.60
N THR A 94 10.64 -1.26 -2.68
CA THR A 94 12.10 -1.13 -2.77
C THR A 94 12.51 0.27 -3.18
N HIS A 95 13.66 0.72 -2.68
CA HIS A 95 14.20 2.06 -2.93
C HIS A 95 15.43 2.02 -3.84
N PRO A 96 15.82 3.15 -4.47
CA PRO A 96 17.17 3.31 -4.98
C PRO A 96 18.17 3.21 -3.81
N SER A 97 19.37 2.68 -4.06
CA SER A 97 20.43 2.58 -3.03
C SER A 97 21.31 3.81 -2.93
N ILE A 98 21.27 4.68 -3.94
CA ILE A 98 22.01 5.93 -4.07
C ILE A 98 21.17 6.97 -4.81
N MET A 99 21.54 8.24 -4.74
CA MET A 99 20.87 9.32 -5.48
C MET A 99 20.83 9.01 -7.00
N PRO A 100 19.64 8.80 -7.59
CA PRO A 100 19.55 8.44 -9.00
C PRO A 100 19.58 9.67 -9.93
N PHE A 101 19.06 10.81 -9.47
CA PHE A 101 18.99 12.06 -10.22
C PHE A 101 20.37 12.69 -10.39
N GLY A 102 20.63 13.30 -11.55
CA GLY A 102 21.93 13.90 -11.87
C GLY A 102 23.07 12.90 -12.13
N SER A 103 22.89 11.60 -11.83
CA SER A 103 23.95 10.59 -11.97
C SER A 103 24.26 10.18 -13.42
N GLY A 104 23.34 10.41 -14.34
CA GLY A 104 23.45 9.91 -15.73
C GLY A 104 23.44 8.39 -15.84
N ASN A 105 23.02 7.65 -14.80
CA ASN A 105 22.95 6.19 -14.82
C ASN A 105 21.55 5.67 -14.48
N ARG A 106 20.86 5.11 -15.48
CA ARG A 106 19.52 4.54 -15.31
C ARG A 106 19.46 3.38 -14.30
N LEU A 107 20.58 2.69 -14.06
CA LEU A 107 20.63 1.56 -13.12
C LEU A 107 20.54 1.99 -11.65
N ASN A 108 20.73 3.29 -11.36
CA ASN A 108 20.59 3.82 -10.01
C ASN A 108 19.11 4.02 -9.61
N TYR A 109 18.21 4.03 -10.59
CA TYR A 109 16.79 4.25 -10.36
C TYR A 109 16.12 2.97 -9.86
N ASN A 110 15.07 3.14 -9.06
CA ASN A 110 14.15 2.07 -8.68
C ASN A 110 12.72 2.56 -8.90
N PRO A 111 11.95 1.98 -9.84
CA PRO A 111 10.61 2.46 -10.17
C PRO A 111 9.60 2.21 -9.05
N ALA A 112 9.85 1.33 -8.09
CA ALA A 112 8.97 1.18 -6.94
C ALA A 112 8.95 2.44 -6.05
N ASN A 113 10.03 3.24 -6.07
CA ASN A 113 10.09 4.55 -5.42
C ASN A 113 9.16 5.60 -6.05
N PHE A 114 8.60 5.32 -7.23
CA PHE A 114 7.67 6.19 -7.95
C PHE A 114 6.21 5.79 -7.75
N VAL A 115 5.96 4.66 -7.08
CA VAL A 115 4.63 4.08 -6.93
C VAL A 115 3.82 4.89 -5.93
N ILE A 116 2.64 5.29 -6.38
CA ILE A 116 1.59 5.85 -5.54
C ILE A 116 0.41 4.88 -5.52
N ILE A 117 -0.27 4.79 -4.38
CA ILE A 117 -1.47 3.98 -4.25
C ILE A 117 -2.59 4.77 -3.58
N ARG A 118 -3.81 4.36 -3.90
CA ARG A 118 -5.02 4.78 -3.18
C ARG A 118 -5.95 3.62 -2.94
N ARG A 119 -6.77 3.73 -1.90
CA ARG A 119 -7.89 2.82 -1.68
C ARG A 119 -8.92 3.00 -2.80
N ASN A 120 -9.61 1.93 -3.17
CA ASN A 120 -10.64 1.99 -4.21
C ASN A 120 -11.82 2.92 -3.87
N THR A 121 -12.00 3.22 -2.59
CA THR A 121 -13.07 4.06 -2.04
C THR A 121 -12.65 5.51 -1.77
N SER A 122 -11.40 5.88 -2.05
CA SER A 122 -10.80 7.19 -1.74
C SER A 122 -10.25 7.82 -3.02
N ASN A 123 -10.04 9.14 -3.03
CA ASN A 123 -9.46 9.85 -4.18
C ASN A 123 -8.01 10.31 -3.94
N GLU A 124 -7.51 10.08 -2.74
CA GLU A 124 -6.21 10.53 -2.27
C GLU A 124 -5.13 9.52 -2.62
N TRP A 125 -4.14 9.97 -3.38
CA TRP A 125 -2.97 9.18 -3.77
C TRP A 125 -1.79 9.54 -2.89
N TYR A 126 -1.10 8.53 -2.39
CA TYR A 126 0.11 8.73 -1.61
C TYR A 126 1.21 7.83 -2.13
N PHE A 127 2.45 8.32 -2.06
CA PHE A 127 3.58 7.41 -2.10
C PHE A 127 3.46 6.42 -0.94
N ILE A 128 3.82 5.17 -1.21
CA ILE A 128 3.86 4.15 -0.16
C ILE A 128 4.89 4.55 0.89
N ASP A 129 6.12 4.78 0.40
CA ASP A 129 7.29 5.10 1.18
C ASP A 129 8.37 5.54 0.20
N ARG A 130 8.45 6.84 -0.07
CA ARG A 130 9.35 7.39 -1.09
C ARG A 130 10.64 7.87 -0.45
N LEU A 131 11.77 7.37 -0.92
CA LEU A 131 13.11 7.80 -0.52
C LEU A 131 13.63 8.90 -1.44
N GLU A 132 14.06 10.01 -0.85
CA GLU A 132 14.76 11.11 -1.50
C GLU A 132 16.13 11.33 -0.87
N TYR A 133 17.05 11.88 -1.65
CA TYR A 133 18.42 12.19 -1.22
C TYR A 133 18.68 13.69 -1.31
N ASN A 134 19.64 14.16 -0.51
CA ASN A 134 20.16 15.50 -0.68
C ASN A 134 20.90 15.64 -2.01
N GLU A 135 20.97 16.87 -2.48
CA GLU A 135 21.55 17.21 -3.78
C GLU A 135 22.82 18.05 -3.63
N SER A 136 23.48 18.27 -4.75
CA SER A 136 24.52 19.30 -4.86
C SER A 136 23.91 20.69 -4.84
N GLU A 137 24.75 21.71 -4.60
CA GLU A 137 24.35 23.11 -4.48
C GLU A 137 23.45 23.60 -5.63
N LEU A 138 22.38 24.31 -5.26
CA LEU A 138 21.49 25.03 -6.16
C LEU A 138 21.65 26.54 -5.92
N ILE A 139 22.25 27.24 -6.87
CA ILE A 139 22.60 28.68 -6.75
C ILE A 139 21.42 29.64 -6.56
N TYR A 140 20.20 29.18 -6.81
CA TYR A 140 18.98 29.97 -6.73
C TYR A 140 18.14 29.64 -5.50
N LEU A 141 18.61 28.72 -4.64
CA LEU A 141 18.00 28.37 -3.37
C LEU A 141 18.63 29.23 -2.27
N GLU A 142 17.83 29.87 -1.44
CA GLU A 142 18.30 30.60 -0.26
C GLU A 142 18.00 29.77 0.99
N LEU A 143 19.05 29.24 1.61
CA LEU A 143 18.92 28.39 2.81
C LEU A 143 18.56 29.25 4.04
N PRO A 144 18.14 28.64 5.17
CA PRO A 144 17.79 29.39 6.37
C PRO A 144 18.87 30.34 6.90
N THR A 145 20.12 30.17 6.49
CA THR A 145 21.24 31.06 6.84
C THR A 145 21.42 32.26 5.90
N GLY A 146 20.58 32.41 4.87
CA GLY A 146 20.67 33.48 3.86
C GLY A 146 21.72 33.25 2.77
N SER A 147 22.20 32.00 2.63
CA SER A 147 23.20 31.60 1.65
C SER A 147 22.69 30.43 0.81
N SER A 148 23.08 30.34 -0.47
CA SER A 148 22.83 29.15 -1.29
C SER A 148 23.76 27.98 -0.97
N SER A 149 24.85 28.26 -0.25
CA SER A 149 25.85 27.29 0.17
C SER A 149 26.10 27.42 1.67
N ASP A 150 25.77 26.39 2.43
CA ASP A 150 26.12 26.27 3.84
C ASP A 150 26.49 24.82 4.13
N PRO A 151 27.71 24.52 4.60
CA PRO A 151 28.15 23.15 4.88
C PRO A 151 27.34 22.47 5.99
N ASN A 152 26.60 23.24 6.80
CA ASN A 152 25.77 22.74 7.89
C ASN A 152 24.30 22.54 7.46
N MET A 153 23.98 22.80 6.20
CA MET A 153 22.63 22.63 5.67
C MET A 153 22.70 21.71 4.45
N VAL A 154 21.75 20.80 4.38
CA VAL A 154 21.54 19.97 3.18
C VAL A 154 20.14 20.23 2.67
N HIS A 155 19.98 20.11 1.35
CA HIS A 155 18.69 20.25 0.72
C HIS A 155 18.50 19.17 -0.33
N GLY A 156 17.24 18.92 -0.66
CA GLY A 156 16.89 18.14 -1.83
C GLY A 156 15.49 18.42 -2.31
N ARG A 157 14.93 17.51 -3.08
CA ARG A 157 13.58 17.64 -3.65
C ARG A 157 12.75 16.42 -3.32
N LEU A 158 11.51 16.63 -2.90
CA LEU A 158 10.47 15.63 -3.06
C LEU A 158 9.91 15.75 -4.46
N ARG A 159 10.12 14.73 -5.29
CA ARG A 159 9.70 14.78 -6.69
C ARG A 159 8.47 13.95 -6.96
N SER A 160 7.49 14.55 -7.60
CA SER A 160 6.18 13.96 -7.84
C SER A 160 5.71 14.36 -9.23
N ALA A 161 6.03 13.53 -10.22
CA ALA A 161 5.75 13.81 -11.64
C ALA A 161 6.32 15.19 -12.06
N ASP A 162 5.46 16.16 -12.38
CA ASP A 162 5.81 17.51 -12.83
C ASP A 162 6.08 18.51 -11.70
N SER A 163 5.93 18.07 -10.45
CA SER A 163 6.02 18.90 -9.25
C SER A 163 7.19 18.47 -8.37
N GLU A 164 8.07 19.40 -8.02
CA GLU A 164 9.23 19.15 -7.14
C GLU A 164 9.22 20.12 -5.94
N TYR A 165 9.11 19.63 -4.71
CA TYR A 165 9.15 20.47 -3.51
C TYR A 165 10.53 20.45 -2.89
N PHE A 166 11.17 21.62 -2.75
CA PHE A 166 12.45 21.72 -2.08
C PHE A 166 12.30 21.49 -0.58
N TRP A 167 13.17 20.66 -0.01
CA TRP A 167 13.30 20.48 1.43
C TRP A 167 14.71 20.82 1.88
N VAL A 168 14.85 21.26 3.13
CA VAL A 168 16.13 21.62 3.76
C VAL A 168 16.20 20.97 5.14
N MET A 169 17.40 20.59 5.58
CA MET A 169 17.70 20.08 6.91
C MET A 169 18.99 20.68 7.45
N ASN A 170 18.99 20.97 8.74
CA ASN A 170 20.21 21.36 9.47
C ASN A 170 20.96 20.08 9.87
N ILE A 171 22.24 20.00 9.56
CA ILE A 171 23.11 18.86 9.87
C ILE A 171 24.36 19.28 10.66
N SER A 172 24.33 20.46 11.27
CA SER A 172 25.49 21.11 11.92
C SER A 172 26.16 20.27 13.01
N ASP A 173 25.41 19.41 13.70
CA ASP A 173 25.91 18.52 14.76
C ASP A 173 26.08 17.06 14.30
N GLY A 174 25.83 16.78 13.01
CA GLY A 174 25.87 15.45 12.42
C GLY A 174 24.66 14.55 12.76
N SER A 175 23.72 15.05 13.55
CA SER A 175 22.47 14.40 13.90
C SER A 175 21.32 14.88 13.01
N CYS A 176 20.43 13.98 12.61
CA CYS A 176 19.22 14.29 11.87
C CYS A 176 17.94 13.83 12.55
N ASN A 177 18.01 13.04 13.62
CA ASN A 177 16.80 12.51 14.25
C ASN A 177 16.04 13.56 15.10
N ASP A 178 16.67 14.69 15.40
CA ASP A 178 16.17 15.78 16.22
C ASP A 178 16.35 17.16 15.57
N THR A 179 16.71 17.19 14.28
CA THR A 179 17.00 18.44 13.58
C THR A 179 15.76 19.14 13.04
N GLN A 180 15.93 20.42 12.72
CA GLN A 180 14.92 21.22 12.03
C GLN A 180 14.86 20.84 10.54
N PHE A 181 13.64 20.70 10.06
CA PHE A 181 13.27 20.38 8.70
C PHE A 181 12.45 21.54 8.12
N TRP A 182 12.73 21.90 6.88
CA TRP A 182 11.97 22.86 6.12
C TRP A 182 11.51 22.27 4.80
N ILE A 183 10.36 22.71 4.31
CA ILE A 183 9.88 22.35 2.97
C ILE A 183 9.07 23.48 2.35
N GLY A 184 9.25 23.70 1.05
CA GLY A 184 8.55 24.74 0.31
C GLY A 184 7.06 24.44 0.15
N ASN A 185 6.21 25.47 0.14
CA ASN A 185 4.77 25.32 -0.11
C ASN A 185 4.41 25.25 -1.58
N ALA A 186 5.21 25.87 -2.46
CA ALA A 186 4.99 25.86 -3.90
C ALA A 186 6.00 24.92 -4.59
N PRO A 187 5.54 23.98 -5.44
CA PRO A 187 6.44 23.12 -6.18
C PRO A 187 7.17 23.90 -7.28
N HIS A 188 8.41 23.52 -7.51
CA HIS A 188 9.13 23.76 -8.74
C HIS A 188 8.50 22.95 -9.87
N THR A 189 8.23 23.60 -10.99
CA THR A 189 7.66 23.01 -12.22
C THR A 189 8.41 23.57 -13.43
N GLN A 190 8.04 23.16 -14.65
CA GLN A 190 8.65 23.72 -15.86
C GLN A 190 8.46 25.25 -16.01
N THR A 191 7.42 25.81 -15.38
CA THR A 191 7.03 27.23 -15.55
C THR A 191 7.17 28.06 -14.28
N SER A 192 7.54 27.45 -13.16
CA SER A 192 7.65 28.12 -11.86
C SER A 192 8.85 27.58 -11.11
N THR A 193 9.62 28.48 -10.49
CA THR A 193 10.75 28.08 -9.65
C THR A 193 10.29 27.43 -8.33
N GLY A 194 9.02 27.60 -7.94
CA GLY A 194 8.50 27.15 -6.65
C GLY A 194 9.01 28.01 -5.48
N THR A 195 8.85 27.51 -4.26
CA THR A 195 9.44 28.13 -3.07
C THR A 195 10.94 27.83 -3.03
N VAL A 196 11.76 28.88 -3.10
CA VAL A 196 13.23 28.77 -3.07
C VAL A 196 13.89 29.59 -1.97
N ASP A 197 13.12 30.39 -1.23
CA ASP A 197 13.61 31.15 -0.08
C ASP A 197 13.14 30.47 1.21
N PHE A 198 14.11 30.07 2.04
CA PHE A 198 13.89 29.41 3.33
C PHE A 198 14.36 30.26 4.52
N THR A 199 14.65 31.54 4.31
CA THR A 199 15.13 32.45 5.36
C THR A 199 14.05 32.83 6.38
N ALA A 200 12.78 32.76 5.99
CA ALA A 200 11.65 33.22 6.81
C ALA A 200 10.41 32.32 6.66
N CYS A 201 10.48 31.07 7.11
CA CYS A 201 9.35 30.14 7.08
C CYS A 201 8.39 30.40 8.25
N GLY A 202 7.11 30.69 7.96
CA GLY A 202 6.09 30.99 8.97
C GLY A 202 5.16 29.83 9.33
N ASP A 203 5.01 28.85 8.45
CA ASP A 203 3.96 27.85 8.57
C ASP A 203 4.40 26.56 9.31
N PRO A 204 3.51 25.91 10.07
CA PRO A 204 3.78 24.57 10.61
C PRO A 204 3.77 23.51 9.51
N LEU A 205 4.47 22.38 9.73
CA LEU A 205 4.51 21.26 8.77
C LEU A 205 3.14 20.60 8.52
N THR A 206 2.18 20.74 9.44
CA THR A 206 0.83 20.19 9.31
C THR A 206 -0.19 21.29 9.00
N GLY A 207 -1.18 20.98 8.16
CA GLY A 207 -2.23 21.92 7.76
C GLY A 207 -2.06 22.48 6.33
N ALA A 208 -2.78 23.56 6.02
CA ALA A 208 -2.64 24.27 4.76
C ALA A 208 -1.52 25.30 4.88
N GLY A 209 -0.55 25.25 3.97
CA GLY A 209 0.53 26.21 3.89
C GLY A 209 0.16 27.38 2.98
N THR A 210 0.81 28.51 3.20
CA THR A 210 0.69 29.73 2.42
C THR A 210 1.49 29.58 1.13
N PRO A 211 0.87 29.63 -0.07
CA PRO A 211 1.61 29.49 -1.32
C PRO A 211 2.74 30.53 -1.45
N GLY A 212 3.92 30.07 -1.84
CA GLY A 212 5.13 30.91 -1.96
C GLY A 212 5.95 31.07 -0.67
N ASP A 213 5.43 30.63 0.47
CA ASP A 213 6.18 30.49 1.73
C ASP A 213 6.78 29.08 1.87
N CYS A 214 7.45 28.80 2.99
CA CYS A 214 7.93 27.50 3.43
C CYS A 214 7.37 27.14 4.81
N ARG A 215 7.34 25.84 5.09
CA ARG A 215 6.97 25.27 6.38
C ARG A 215 8.19 24.81 7.14
N THR A 216 8.08 24.78 8.47
CA THR A 216 9.14 24.27 9.32
C THR A 216 8.65 23.52 10.55
N GLY A 217 9.48 22.60 11.04
CA GLY A 217 9.29 21.84 12.27
C GLY A 217 10.51 20.97 12.55
N SER A 218 10.52 20.26 13.69
CA SER A 218 11.66 19.43 14.07
C SER A 218 11.30 17.94 14.02
N PHE A 219 12.27 17.12 13.62
CA PHE A 219 12.18 15.69 13.82
C PHE A 219 12.11 15.35 15.31
N THR A 220 11.35 14.31 15.64
CA THR A 220 11.35 13.72 16.97
C THR A 220 12.08 12.39 16.92
N PRO A 221 13.06 12.14 17.82
CA PRO A 221 13.74 10.85 17.88
C PRO A 221 12.78 9.69 18.16
N VAL A 222 12.92 8.61 17.41
CA VAL A 222 12.13 7.37 17.53
C VAL A 222 13.04 6.15 17.55
N LEU A 223 12.51 5.00 17.99
CA LEU A 223 13.25 3.72 18.06
C LEU A 223 14.60 3.85 18.79
N GLY A 224 14.55 4.39 20.01
CA GLY A 224 15.76 4.61 20.82
C GLY A 224 16.71 5.68 20.26
N GLY A 225 16.22 6.55 19.36
CA GLY A 225 17.01 7.60 18.73
C GLY A 225 17.79 7.13 17.52
N ALA A 226 17.51 5.96 16.94
CA ALA A 226 18.14 5.55 15.67
C ALA A 226 17.57 6.29 14.44
N TRP A 227 16.39 6.89 14.58
CA TRP A 227 15.67 7.58 13.52
C TRP A 227 14.98 8.83 14.05
N GLY A 228 14.69 9.79 13.18
CA GLY A 228 13.77 10.91 13.44
C GLY A 228 12.51 10.75 12.63
N ALA A 229 11.37 11.15 13.21
CA ALA A 229 10.10 11.20 12.50
C ALA A 229 9.37 12.53 12.75
N LEU A 230 8.63 13.01 11.76
CA LEU A 230 7.70 14.13 11.88
C LEU A 230 6.51 13.93 10.94
N ASN A 231 5.44 14.71 11.15
CA ASN A 231 4.27 14.72 10.28
C ASN A 231 4.31 15.91 9.33
N LEU A 232 4.00 15.67 8.06
CA LEU A 232 3.97 16.67 7.00
C LEU A 232 2.68 16.56 6.21
N SER A 233 2.01 17.68 5.99
CA SER A 233 0.95 17.83 5.00
C SER A 233 1.51 18.56 3.79
N LEU A 234 1.36 18.02 2.59
CA LEU A 234 1.77 18.65 1.33
C LEU A 234 0.57 18.97 0.46
N SER A 235 0.71 19.98 -0.40
CA SER A 235 -0.37 20.53 -1.22
C SER A 235 -1.49 21.17 -0.37
N ASP A 236 -2.31 22.00 -0.99
CA ASP A 236 -3.55 22.53 -0.43
C ASP A 236 -4.76 21.68 -0.85
N THR A 237 -4.73 21.07 -2.05
CA THR A 237 -5.81 20.24 -2.59
C THR A 237 -5.34 19.25 -3.68
N PRO A 238 -5.56 17.93 -3.54
CA PRO A 238 -5.79 17.21 -2.29
C PRO A 238 -4.53 17.26 -1.40
N ILE A 239 -4.74 17.28 -0.08
CA ILE A 239 -3.62 17.26 0.87
C ILE A 239 -2.99 15.86 0.90
N GLU A 240 -1.69 15.80 0.67
CA GLU A 240 -0.89 14.59 0.81
C GLU A 240 -0.16 14.58 2.15
N ASN A 241 -0.66 13.80 3.09
CA ASN A 241 -0.09 13.61 4.41
C ASN A 241 0.99 12.52 4.42
N TYR A 242 2.16 12.81 4.96
CA TYR A 242 3.26 11.87 5.10
C TYR A 242 3.86 11.92 6.51
N THR A 243 4.24 10.75 7.02
CA THR A 243 5.25 10.68 8.07
C THR A 243 6.61 10.76 7.41
N VAL A 244 7.34 11.85 7.66
CA VAL A 244 8.69 12.06 7.15
C VAL A 244 9.68 11.43 8.10
N ILE A 245 10.58 10.60 7.58
CA ILE A 245 11.51 9.80 8.38
C ILE A 245 12.94 10.00 7.88
N THR A 246 13.89 10.14 8.79
CA THR A 246 15.33 10.26 8.49
C THR A 246 16.15 9.40 9.45
N PRO A 247 17.27 8.80 9.01
CA PRO A 247 18.21 8.16 9.94
C PRO A 247 18.81 9.20 10.90
N ALA A 248 19.20 8.76 12.09
CA ALA A 248 19.78 9.64 13.11
C ALA A 248 21.13 10.23 12.70
N VAL A 249 21.96 9.46 12.01
CA VAL A 249 23.26 9.94 11.54
C VAL A 249 23.13 10.34 10.08
N CYS A 250 23.45 11.60 9.80
CA CYS A 250 23.37 12.17 8.47
C CYS A 250 24.65 12.95 8.15
N GLY A 251 25.65 12.24 7.63
CA GLY A 251 26.90 12.84 7.19
C GLY A 251 26.96 13.00 5.67
N GLY A 252 27.38 14.18 5.20
CA GLY A 252 27.86 14.39 3.84
C GLY A 252 26.80 14.31 2.74
N THR A 253 27.13 13.61 1.65
CA THR A 253 26.38 13.59 0.36
C THR A 253 25.29 12.52 0.28
N ASN A 254 24.95 11.84 1.38
CA ASN A 254 24.00 10.72 1.41
C ASN A 254 22.90 10.90 2.47
N VAL A 255 22.60 12.15 2.83
CA VAL A 255 21.44 12.44 3.67
C VAL A 255 20.19 12.05 2.88
N SER A 256 19.32 11.29 3.52
CA SER A 256 18.12 10.78 2.86
C SER A 256 16.91 10.92 3.76
N VAL A 257 15.78 11.18 3.10
CA VAL A 257 14.50 11.45 3.75
C VAL A 257 13.46 10.55 3.10
N ARG A 258 12.65 9.89 3.93
CA ARG A 258 11.55 9.03 3.50
C ARG A 258 10.23 9.74 3.72
N PHE A 259 9.38 9.77 2.70
CA PHE A 259 8.01 10.26 2.75
C PHE A 259 7.08 9.04 2.78
N ASN A 260 6.66 8.66 3.98
CA ASN A 260 5.96 7.42 4.24
C ASN A 260 4.47 7.64 4.51
N HIS A 261 3.63 6.77 3.97
CA HIS A 261 2.20 6.72 4.28
C HIS A 261 1.69 5.29 4.48
N TRP A 262 2.06 4.36 3.60
CA TRP A 262 1.50 2.99 3.60
C TRP A 262 2.44 1.91 4.12
N ASN A 263 3.67 2.26 4.53
CA ASN A 263 4.64 1.30 5.06
C ASN A 263 4.65 1.33 6.59
N MET A 264 3.97 0.35 7.19
CA MET A 264 3.93 0.17 8.65
C MET A 264 5.21 -0.45 9.23
N ASP A 265 6.09 -0.99 8.38
CA ASP A 265 7.42 -1.48 8.76
C ASP A 265 8.50 -0.38 8.69
N ALA A 266 8.13 0.82 8.21
CA ALA A 266 9.06 1.94 8.16
C ALA A 266 9.47 2.37 9.58
N PRO A 267 10.74 2.77 9.79
CA PRO A 267 11.19 3.28 11.07
C PRO A 267 10.37 4.50 11.50
N GLY A 268 9.72 4.45 12.66
CA GLY A 268 8.87 5.54 13.12
C GLY A 268 7.45 5.55 12.52
N ALA A 269 7.06 4.51 11.77
CA ALA A 269 5.68 4.34 11.30
C ALA A 269 4.67 4.43 12.45
N GLN A 270 5.00 3.87 13.61
CA GLN A 270 4.17 3.84 14.82
C GLN A 270 4.20 5.16 15.62
N SER A 271 5.15 6.05 15.30
CA SER A 271 5.31 7.35 15.97
C SER A 271 4.69 8.50 15.19
N GLY A 272 4.56 8.37 13.88
CA GLY A 272 3.85 9.32 13.02
C GLY A 272 2.34 9.09 13.05
N SER A 273 1.56 10.16 12.88
CA SER A 273 0.10 10.07 12.81
C SER A 273 -0.42 9.95 11.38
N TYR A 274 0.47 10.03 10.38
CA TYR A 274 0.13 10.00 8.96
C TYR A 274 0.57 8.71 8.26
N THR A 275 1.25 7.80 8.97
CA THR A 275 1.40 6.41 8.51
C THR A 275 0.13 5.65 8.86
N ASP A 276 -0.38 4.86 7.93
CA ASP A 276 -1.64 4.15 8.12
C ASP A 276 -1.59 2.75 7.47
N TYR A 277 -2.40 1.86 8.02
CA TYR A 277 -2.72 0.60 7.37
C TYR A 277 -3.62 0.89 6.18
N PHE A 278 -3.34 0.27 5.04
CA PHE A 278 -4.21 0.39 3.88
C PHE A 278 -5.61 -0.18 4.12
N TYR A 279 -5.71 -1.24 4.92
CA TYR A 279 -6.99 -1.85 5.29
C TYR A 279 -6.93 -2.35 6.73
N THR A 280 -7.98 -2.09 7.53
CA THR A 280 -8.07 -2.44 8.96
C THR A 280 -9.36 -3.18 9.33
N THR A 281 -10.27 -3.35 8.37
CA THR A 281 -11.48 -4.16 8.58
C THR A 281 -11.13 -5.64 8.39
N ALA A 282 -11.80 -6.54 9.10
CA ALA A 282 -11.54 -7.97 8.93
C ALA A 282 -11.87 -8.39 7.48
N LEU A 283 -10.86 -8.79 6.71
CA LEU A 283 -11.04 -9.44 5.40
C LEU A 283 -11.16 -10.93 5.64
N VAL A 284 -12.37 -11.48 5.50
CA VAL A 284 -12.60 -12.91 5.80
C VAL A 284 -12.13 -13.81 4.62
N PRO A 285 -11.86 -15.11 4.84
CA PRO A 285 -11.54 -16.04 3.76
C PRO A 285 -12.51 -15.96 2.57
N GLY A 286 -11.98 -15.80 1.37
CA GLY A 286 -12.72 -15.64 0.11
C GLY A 286 -13.13 -14.20 -0.23
N GLU A 287 -12.88 -13.23 0.65
CA GLU A 287 -13.07 -11.81 0.33
C GLU A 287 -11.84 -11.18 -0.32
N HIS A 288 -12.06 -10.04 -0.98
CA HIS A 288 -11.00 -9.27 -1.61
C HIS A 288 -11.20 -7.77 -1.43
N ILE A 289 -10.09 -7.03 -1.58
CA ILE A 289 -10.05 -5.58 -1.71
C ILE A 289 -9.25 -5.19 -2.95
N ILE A 290 -9.38 -3.93 -3.36
CA ILE A 290 -8.67 -3.37 -4.51
C ILE A 290 -7.81 -2.19 -4.05
N ALA A 291 -6.54 -2.21 -4.44
CA ALA A 291 -5.66 -1.06 -4.40
C ALA A 291 -5.44 -0.53 -5.81
N ASN A 292 -5.74 0.75 -6.04
CA ASN A 292 -5.39 1.40 -7.29
C ASN A 292 -3.93 1.82 -7.21
N VAL A 293 -3.19 1.60 -8.30
CA VAL A 293 -1.73 1.78 -8.36
C VAL A 293 -1.38 2.60 -9.58
N LYS A 294 -0.65 3.69 -9.36
CA LYS A 294 -0.07 4.52 -10.41
C LYS A 294 1.42 4.74 -10.15
N ILE A 295 2.11 5.29 -11.13
CA ILE A 295 3.46 5.80 -10.97
C ILE A 295 3.51 7.29 -11.29
N ARG A 296 4.28 8.05 -10.52
CA ARG A 296 4.61 9.45 -10.82
C ARG A 296 6.08 9.53 -11.20
N VAL A 297 6.36 9.59 -12.51
CA VAL A 297 7.74 9.60 -13.03
C VAL A 297 8.28 11.02 -13.00
N PRO A 298 9.27 11.34 -12.14
CA PRO A 298 9.74 12.70 -11.99
C PRO A 298 10.49 13.24 -13.19
N TYR A 299 10.58 14.56 -13.32
CA TYR A 299 11.60 15.20 -14.15
C TYR A 299 13.01 14.72 -13.81
N GLY A 300 13.90 14.76 -14.81
CA GLY A 300 15.28 14.29 -14.66
C GLY A 300 15.45 12.77 -14.66
N THR A 301 14.36 11.98 -14.68
CA THR A 301 14.43 10.52 -14.83
C THR A 301 15.08 10.13 -16.16
N MET A 302 16.08 9.26 -16.11
CA MET A 302 16.85 8.87 -17.30
C MET A 302 16.02 8.01 -18.27
N ALA A 303 16.16 8.26 -19.58
CA ALA A 303 15.50 7.49 -20.61
C ALA A 303 15.97 6.02 -20.68
N GLY A 304 15.04 5.15 -21.07
CA GLY A 304 15.26 3.70 -21.23
C GLY A 304 14.55 2.86 -20.18
N THR A 305 14.73 1.55 -20.25
CA THR A 305 14.16 0.61 -19.27
C THR A 305 14.89 0.73 -17.94
N LEU A 306 14.17 1.11 -16.90
CA LEU A 306 14.67 1.14 -15.52
C LEU A 306 14.77 -0.29 -14.95
N PRO A 307 15.58 -0.52 -13.91
CA PRO A 307 15.57 -1.78 -13.15
C PRO A 307 14.18 -2.14 -12.62
N THR A 308 13.96 -3.40 -12.27
CA THR A 308 12.70 -3.83 -11.65
C THR A 308 12.65 -3.41 -10.18
N GLY A 309 11.63 -2.64 -9.82
CA GLY A 309 11.26 -2.38 -8.42
C GLY A 309 10.26 -3.42 -7.89
N GLN A 310 10.09 -3.51 -6.58
CA GLN A 310 9.14 -4.41 -5.94
C GLN A 310 8.14 -3.63 -5.10
N LEU A 311 6.87 -3.99 -5.22
CA LEU A 311 5.78 -3.62 -4.34
C LEU A 311 5.36 -4.89 -3.58
N THR A 312 5.45 -4.87 -2.27
CA THR A 312 5.11 -5.99 -1.40
C THR A 312 3.83 -5.68 -0.64
N VAL A 313 2.86 -6.60 -0.67
CA VAL A 313 1.67 -6.57 0.19
C VAL A 313 1.98 -7.36 1.45
N ILE A 314 1.70 -6.78 2.61
CA ILE A 314 1.82 -7.45 3.90
C ILE A 314 0.42 -7.56 4.50
N ALA A 315 0.07 -8.78 4.94
CA ALA A 315 -1.23 -9.09 5.52
C ALA A 315 -1.04 -9.75 6.90
N GLN A 316 -1.67 -9.16 7.92
CA GLN A 316 -1.61 -9.63 9.30
C GLN A 316 -2.97 -10.14 9.74
N ALA A 317 -3.02 -11.37 10.25
CA ALA A 317 -4.24 -11.99 10.76
C ALA A 317 -4.65 -11.47 12.14
N VAL A 318 -5.96 -11.55 12.42
CA VAL A 318 -6.55 -11.26 13.73
C VAL A 318 -5.88 -12.15 14.79
N GLY A 319 -5.45 -11.54 15.91
CA GLY A 319 -4.90 -12.27 17.06
C GLY A 319 -3.40 -12.56 17.01
N VAL A 320 -2.68 -12.04 16.01
CA VAL A 320 -1.21 -12.03 15.97
C VAL A 320 -0.73 -10.61 16.28
N THR A 321 -0.30 -10.36 17.51
CA THR A 321 0.45 -9.13 17.84
C THR A 321 1.84 -9.24 17.23
N SER A 322 2.20 -8.30 16.37
CA SER A 322 3.57 -8.09 15.87
C SER A 322 4.50 -7.65 16.99
#